data_AF-A0A0E1W9T5-F1
#
_entry.id   AF-A0A0E1W9T5-F1
#
_cell.length_a   1.000
_cell.length_b   1.000
_cell.length_c   1.000
_cell.angle_alpha   90.00
_cell.angle_beta   90.00
_cell.angle_gamma   90.00
#
_symmetry.space_group_name_H-M   'P 1'
#
loop_
_entity.id
_entity.type
_entity.pdbx_description
1 polymer ?
#
loop_
_entity_poly.entity_id
_entity_poly.type
_entity_poly.pdbx_seq_one_letter_code
_entity_poly.pdbx_strand_id
1 'polypeptide(L)'
;MKAARGNRREVIGKILESVQRAMADAKIDAEITGREKTIYSIYKKMRDKQLSFSQVLDVYGFRIVVEHPLDCYTCIGVLHALYKPVPGKFKDYIAIPKVNGYQSLHTTLVGPFGAPIEFQVRTRKMHEIAEAGVAAHWLYKNGGADLNDVQKRAHQWLKSLLDIQSEAGDSSEFLEHVKIDLFPDAVYVFTPKSKIMALPRGATALDFAYSIHSDLGNQCVAVKINNELLPLRTELKSGDIVEVITAPYSKPNPAWLGFVRTGKARSAIRHYLKTMRLNESVQLGERLVDQSLKGYGLALADVTPEVWEKLVQWTGNKSRQEIFADIGLGRRVAAVMAKRIEVLMSGRDADDDLPRAERHAANHAPPVVITGTEGMSVQLSACCRPIPGDDIMGYIGIGLGMAIHTTACRVAQRIHRRDPGRWIDVAWAPQPGRLFDVAVKALVKNTKGIFARVAADITSADANIVHIAMDEDLTHESTVLRFVIQVSDRVHLANVMRRVRTNPDVMRIMRERSNDDVVHARHDGGMRIDRERQDY
;
A
#
# COMPACT_ATOMS: atom_id res chain seq x y z
N MET A 1 10.39 -1.13 59.27
CA MET A 1 11.62 -0.58 58.63
C MET A 1 12.66 -0.05 59.62
N LYS A 2 12.30 0.80 60.62
CA LYS A 2 13.27 1.40 61.54
C LYS A 2 14.07 0.39 62.39
N ALA A 3 13.41 -0.62 62.96
CA ALA A 3 14.09 -1.66 63.77
C ALA A 3 15.11 -2.49 62.97
N ALA A 4 14.81 -2.80 61.71
CA ALA A 4 15.72 -3.55 60.83
C ALA A 4 16.91 -2.69 60.31
N ARG A 5 16.93 -1.36 60.51
CA ARG A 5 18.01 -0.48 60.04
C ARG A 5 19.23 -0.44 61.00
N GLY A 6 19.05 -0.75 62.29
CA GLY A 6 20.10 -0.65 63.31
C GLY A 6 21.29 -1.60 63.07
N ASN A 7 21.05 -2.92 63.02
CA ASN A 7 22.10 -3.93 62.76
C ASN A 7 22.70 -3.86 61.34
N ARG A 8 22.09 -3.09 60.42
CA ARG A 8 22.52 -3.04 59.01
C ARG A 8 23.63 -2.03 58.74
N ARG A 9 23.72 -0.95 59.52
CA ARG A 9 24.76 0.08 59.34
C ARG A 9 26.16 -0.47 59.59
N GLU A 10 26.30 -1.36 60.58
CA GLU A 10 27.59 -1.92 60.97
C GLU A 10 28.15 -2.89 59.91
N VAL A 11 27.28 -3.74 59.32
CA VAL A 11 27.67 -4.66 58.23
C VAL A 11 28.03 -3.89 56.96
N ILE A 12 27.26 -2.85 56.61
CA ILE A 12 27.56 -1.99 55.46
C ILE A 12 28.90 -1.28 55.65
N GLY A 13 29.19 -0.78 56.87
CA GLY A 13 30.47 -0.16 57.21
C GLY A 13 31.66 -1.10 57.00
N LYS A 14 31.59 -2.33 57.51
CA LYS A 14 32.66 -3.34 57.35
C LYS A 14 32.94 -3.69 55.89
N ILE A 15 31.89 -3.84 55.07
CA ILE A 15 32.04 -4.11 53.64
C ILE A 15 32.66 -2.89 52.93
N LEU A 16 32.19 -1.68 53.25
CA LEU A 16 32.68 -0.45 52.64
C LEU A 16 34.17 -0.23 52.94
N GLU A 17 34.59 -0.43 54.20
CA GLU A 17 36.01 -0.37 54.58
C GLU A 17 36.86 -1.43 53.88
N SER A 18 36.35 -2.65 53.75
CA SER A 18 37.07 -3.74 53.08
C SER A 18 37.27 -3.45 51.60
N VAL A 19 36.26 -2.92 50.92
CA VAL A 19 36.36 -2.55 49.50
C VAL A 19 37.25 -1.31 49.35
N GLN A 20 37.15 -0.32 50.23
CA GLN A 20 38.04 0.86 50.22
C GLN A 20 39.51 0.48 50.37
N ARG A 21 39.84 -0.42 51.32
CA ARG A 21 41.20 -0.94 51.47
C ARG A 21 41.69 -1.68 50.22
N ALA A 22 40.86 -2.58 49.67
CA ALA A 22 41.23 -3.32 48.45
C ALA A 22 41.46 -2.39 47.24
N MET A 23 40.68 -1.30 47.11
CA MET A 23 40.88 -0.32 46.04
C MET A 23 42.13 0.54 46.27
N ALA A 24 42.40 0.92 47.52
CA ALA A 24 43.61 1.65 47.89
C ALA A 24 44.89 0.83 47.64
N ASP A 25 44.88 -0.46 47.99
CA ASP A 25 45.99 -1.39 47.72
C ASP A 25 46.25 -1.56 46.21
N ALA A 26 45.18 -1.52 45.42
CA ALA A 26 45.24 -1.53 43.95
C ALA A 26 45.58 -0.17 43.32
N LYS A 27 45.78 0.88 44.14
CA LYS A 27 46.05 2.27 43.71
C LYS A 27 44.98 2.87 42.79
N ILE A 28 43.72 2.52 43.03
CA ILE A 28 42.58 3.04 42.27
C ILE A 28 41.90 4.14 43.10
N ASP A 29 41.86 5.36 42.57
CA ASP A 29 41.08 6.45 43.18
C ASP A 29 39.59 6.24 42.86
N ALA A 30 38.83 5.84 43.87
CA ALA A 30 37.44 5.44 43.72
C ALA A 30 36.56 5.96 44.86
N GLU A 31 35.49 6.66 44.51
CA GLU A 31 34.48 7.10 45.47
C GLU A 31 33.44 5.98 45.66
N ILE A 32 33.43 5.39 46.87
CA ILE A 32 32.55 4.27 47.20
C ILE A 32 31.43 4.75 48.12
N THR A 33 30.19 4.64 47.65
CA THR A 33 29.00 5.03 48.40
C THR A 33 28.02 3.87 48.54
N GLY A 34 27.43 3.75 49.73
CA GLY A 34 26.32 2.84 49.97
C GLY A 34 25.06 3.32 49.25
N ARG A 35 24.42 2.45 48.47
CA ARG A 35 23.20 2.75 47.72
C ARG A 35 21.97 2.18 48.42
N GLU A 36 21.14 3.05 48.97
CA GLU A 36 19.80 2.66 49.43
C GLU A 36 18.81 2.56 48.25
N LYS A 37 18.01 1.49 48.22
CA LYS A 37 16.93 1.34 47.25
C LYS A 37 15.73 2.18 47.67
N THR A 38 15.09 2.87 46.72
CA THR A 38 13.86 3.62 46.97
C THR A 38 12.70 2.69 47.31
N ILE A 39 11.76 3.15 48.14
CA ILE A 39 10.60 2.37 48.60
C ILE A 39 9.78 1.86 47.41
N TYR A 40 9.58 2.71 46.39
CA TYR A 40 8.87 2.33 45.17
C TYR A 40 9.58 1.19 44.40
N SER A 41 10.92 1.21 44.33
CA SER A 41 11.70 0.14 43.68
C SER A 41 11.60 -1.18 44.43
N ILE A 42 11.56 -1.13 45.77
CA ILE A 42 11.34 -2.30 46.63
C ILE A 42 9.96 -2.92 46.34
N TYR A 43 8.91 -2.09 46.38
CA TYR A 43 7.54 -2.51 46.08
C TYR A 43 7.40 -3.13 44.67
N LYS A 44 7.92 -2.45 43.65
CA LYS A 44 7.87 -2.93 42.26
C LYS A 44 8.58 -4.28 42.11
N LYS A 45 9.73 -4.48 42.75
CA LYS A 45 10.50 -5.74 42.70
C LYS A 45 9.79 -6.87 43.45
N MET A 46 9.11 -6.58 44.56
CA MET A 46 8.26 -7.55 45.26
C MET A 46 7.10 -8.02 44.38
N ARG A 47 6.41 -7.08 43.73
CA ARG A 47 5.26 -7.38 42.86
C ARG A 47 5.68 -8.14 41.60
N ASP A 48 6.67 -7.62 40.86
CA ASP A 48 7.05 -8.16 39.55
C ASP A 48 7.75 -9.54 39.66
N LYS A 49 8.34 -9.87 40.81
CA LYS A 49 9.03 -11.16 41.05
C LYS A 49 8.34 -12.07 42.09
N GLN A 50 7.20 -11.66 42.63
CA GLN A 50 6.48 -12.36 43.70
C GLN A 50 7.37 -12.74 44.89
N LEU A 51 8.27 -11.83 45.30
CA LEU A 51 9.20 -12.04 46.41
C LEU A 51 8.64 -11.48 47.72
N SER A 52 8.90 -12.17 48.83
CA SER A 52 8.52 -11.69 50.16
C SER A 52 9.34 -10.47 50.58
N PHE A 53 8.83 -9.68 51.53
CA PHE A 53 9.52 -8.47 52.00
C PHE A 53 10.91 -8.78 52.60
N SER A 54 11.07 -9.94 53.25
CA SER A 54 12.37 -10.40 53.78
C SER A 54 13.37 -10.68 52.66
N GLN A 55 12.95 -11.32 51.56
CA GLN A 55 13.81 -11.63 50.41
C GLN A 55 14.25 -10.41 49.60
N VAL A 56 13.50 -9.31 49.63
CA VAL A 56 13.85 -8.08 48.89
C VAL A 56 14.80 -7.16 49.68
N LEU A 57 14.86 -7.33 51.00
CA LEU A 57 15.73 -6.55 51.89
C LEU A 57 17.21 -6.99 51.87
N ASP A 58 17.52 -8.17 51.31
CA ASP A 58 18.87 -8.78 51.34
C ASP A 58 19.78 -8.40 50.16
N VAL A 59 19.60 -7.22 49.56
CA VAL A 59 20.44 -6.80 48.44
C VAL A 59 21.10 -5.46 48.72
N TYR A 60 22.23 -5.55 49.41
CA TYR A 60 23.16 -4.45 49.64
C TYR A 60 23.65 -3.94 48.29
N GLY A 61 23.46 -2.64 48.04
CA GLY A 61 23.93 -1.98 46.84
C GLY A 61 25.09 -1.07 47.16
N PHE A 62 26.18 -1.16 46.39
CA PHE A 62 27.28 -0.21 46.45
C PHE A 62 27.47 0.43 45.08
N ARG A 63 27.81 1.71 45.11
CA ARG A 63 28.17 2.49 43.93
C ARG A 63 29.63 2.88 44.05
N ILE A 64 30.38 2.63 43.00
CA ILE A 64 31.78 2.99 42.87
C ILE A 64 31.88 3.95 41.69
N VAL A 65 32.41 5.14 41.94
CA VAL A 65 32.63 6.16 40.92
C VAL A 65 34.13 6.36 40.75
N VAL A 66 34.60 6.20 39.52
CA VAL A 66 36.01 6.37 39.12
C VAL A 66 36.15 7.46 38.05
N GLU A 67 37.37 7.83 37.68
CA GLU A 67 37.59 8.83 36.64
C GLU A 67 37.51 8.23 35.23
N HIS A 68 38.26 7.17 34.95
CA HIS A 68 38.36 6.62 33.59
C HIS A 68 37.54 5.34 33.37
N PRO A 69 37.08 5.08 32.13
CA PRO A 69 36.34 3.85 31.82
C PRO A 69 37.14 2.57 32.05
N LEU A 70 38.45 2.59 31.83
CA LEU A 70 39.34 1.44 32.08
C LEU A 70 39.37 1.07 33.57
N ASP A 71 39.40 2.07 34.44
CA ASP A 71 39.38 1.87 35.90
C ASP A 71 38.09 1.18 36.35
N CYS A 72 36.98 1.33 35.61
CA CYS A 72 35.75 0.59 35.90
C CYS A 72 35.97 -0.93 35.83
N TYR A 73 36.72 -1.40 34.83
CA TYR A 73 37.00 -2.82 34.63
C TYR A 73 38.05 -3.31 35.64
N THR A 74 39.06 -2.49 35.93
CA THR A 74 40.05 -2.79 36.98
C THR A 74 39.37 -2.95 38.34
N CYS A 75 38.43 -2.05 38.68
CA CYS A 75 37.60 -2.16 39.88
C CYS A 75 36.81 -3.48 39.93
N ILE A 76 36.22 -3.92 38.81
CA ILE A 76 35.52 -5.21 38.76
C ILE A 76 36.49 -6.37 39.06
N GLY A 77 37.72 -6.32 38.53
CA GLY A 77 38.76 -7.30 38.83
C GLY A 77 39.10 -7.37 40.32
N VAL A 78 39.32 -6.21 40.95
CA VAL A 78 39.58 -6.11 42.41
C VAL A 78 38.40 -6.65 43.21
N LEU A 79 37.17 -6.31 42.82
CA LEU A 79 35.96 -6.80 43.48
C LEU A 79 35.79 -8.32 43.36
N HIS A 80 36.10 -8.90 42.20
CA HIS A 80 36.03 -10.36 41.96
C HIS A 80 37.12 -11.13 42.71
N ALA A 81 38.27 -10.49 42.98
CA ALA A 81 39.31 -11.05 43.84
C ALA A 81 38.88 -11.04 45.31
N LEU A 82 38.14 -10.01 45.74
CA LEU A 82 37.68 -9.86 47.14
C LEU A 82 36.46 -10.75 47.44
N TYR A 83 35.52 -10.86 46.51
CA TYR A 83 34.27 -11.62 46.67
C TYR A 83 33.94 -12.45 45.43
N LYS A 84 33.44 -13.66 45.63
CA LYS A 84 33.09 -14.57 44.52
C LYS A 84 31.92 -14.02 43.70
N PRO A 85 32.02 -13.92 42.36
CA PRO A 85 30.93 -13.46 41.52
C PRO A 85 29.83 -14.51 41.36
N VAL A 86 28.57 -14.05 41.28
CA VAL A 86 27.42 -14.91 40.99
C VAL A 86 27.29 -15.10 39.46
N PRO A 87 27.30 -16.34 38.94
CA PRO A 87 27.19 -16.61 37.50
C PRO A 87 25.97 -15.95 36.85
N GLY A 88 26.15 -15.36 35.67
CA GLY A 88 25.08 -14.71 34.91
C GLY A 88 24.54 -13.40 35.51
N LYS A 89 25.17 -12.86 36.58
CA LYS A 89 24.79 -11.59 37.22
C LYS A 89 25.76 -10.43 36.94
N PHE A 90 26.66 -10.61 35.99
CA PHE A 90 27.50 -9.54 35.46
C PHE A 90 26.81 -8.91 34.24
N LYS A 91 26.75 -7.58 34.19
CA LYS A 91 26.18 -6.83 33.06
C LYS A 91 27.05 -5.64 32.73
N ASP A 92 27.52 -5.59 31.49
CA ASP A 92 28.33 -4.50 30.99
C ASP A 92 27.47 -3.49 30.22
N TYR A 93 26.93 -2.49 30.95
CA TYR A 93 26.23 -1.38 30.30
C TYR A 93 27.17 -0.27 29.82
N ILE A 94 28.49 -0.40 29.99
CA ILE A 94 29.45 0.53 29.37
C ILE A 94 29.58 0.18 27.89
N ALA A 95 29.82 -1.10 27.58
CA ALA A 95 29.87 -1.62 26.21
C ALA A 95 28.49 -1.63 25.53
N ILE A 96 27.43 -1.98 26.28
CA ILE A 96 26.05 -2.06 25.77
C ILE A 96 25.14 -1.11 26.56
N PRO A 97 25.17 0.21 26.29
CA PRO A 97 24.36 1.20 26.99
C PRO A 97 22.86 0.97 26.81
N LYS A 98 22.07 1.31 27.83
CA LYS A 98 20.60 1.26 27.73
C LYS A 98 20.07 2.37 26.81
N VAL A 99 18.82 2.21 26.37
CA VAL A 99 18.11 3.16 25.47
C VAL A 99 18.13 4.60 26.00
N ASN A 100 18.00 4.77 27.31
CA ASN A 100 18.04 6.08 27.97
C ASN A 100 19.45 6.66 28.17
N GLY A 101 20.49 6.04 27.57
CA GLY A 101 21.87 6.45 27.70
C GLY A 101 22.56 6.00 29.00
N TYR A 102 21.90 5.19 29.83
CA TYR A 102 22.49 4.70 31.08
C TYR A 102 23.69 3.78 30.83
N GLN A 103 24.82 4.11 31.47
CA GLN A 103 26.09 3.38 31.42
C GLN A 103 26.60 3.06 32.83
N SER A 104 26.95 1.80 33.09
CA SER A 104 27.58 1.30 34.33
C SER A 104 27.88 -0.20 34.22
N LEU A 105 28.94 -0.68 34.87
CA LEU A 105 29.16 -2.12 35.09
C LEU A 105 28.39 -2.57 36.32
N HIS A 106 27.56 -3.60 36.18
CA HIS A 106 26.82 -4.19 37.30
C HIS A 106 27.36 -5.59 37.56
N THR A 107 27.71 -5.89 38.81
CA THR A 107 28.08 -7.24 39.23
C THR A 107 27.38 -7.58 40.54
N THR A 108 26.96 -8.83 40.69
CA THR A 108 26.47 -9.36 41.98
C THR A 108 27.49 -10.34 42.53
N LEU A 109 27.95 -10.11 43.75
CA LEU A 109 28.98 -10.90 44.42
C LEU A 109 28.40 -11.53 45.69
N VAL A 110 28.99 -12.62 46.16
CA VAL A 110 28.63 -13.26 47.43
C VAL A 110 29.42 -12.60 48.55
N GLY A 111 28.72 -11.87 49.41
CA GLY A 111 29.27 -11.14 50.53
C GLY A 111 29.51 -11.98 51.80
N PRO A 112 29.99 -11.34 52.87
CA PRO A 112 30.09 -11.96 54.18
C PRO A 112 28.72 -12.51 54.62
N PHE A 113 28.71 -13.71 55.22
CA PHE A 113 27.48 -14.43 55.62
C PHE A 113 26.59 -14.93 54.46
N GLY A 114 27.11 -14.98 53.22
CA GLY A 114 26.40 -15.55 52.07
C GLY A 114 25.35 -14.62 51.44
N ALA A 115 25.24 -13.38 51.91
CA ALA A 115 24.29 -12.41 51.36
C ALA A 115 24.78 -11.84 50.02
N PRO A 116 23.90 -11.68 49.01
CA PRO A 116 24.28 -11.11 47.73
C PRO A 116 24.50 -9.59 47.81
N ILE A 117 25.64 -9.14 47.30
CA ILE A 117 26.02 -7.72 47.21
C ILE A 117 26.03 -7.28 45.75
N GLU A 118 25.22 -6.27 45.41
CA GLU A 118 25.20 -5.64 44.08
C GLU A 118 26.18 -4.46 44.04
N PHE A 119 27.17 -4.50 43.16
CA PHE A 119 28.07 -3.38 42.88
C PHE A 119 27.72 -2.72 41.54
N GLN A 120 27.79 -1.40 41.52
CA GLN A 120 27.65 -0.58 40.33
C GLN A 120 28.89 0.28 40.16
N VAL A 121 29.68 0.01 39.12
CA VAL A 121 30.89 0.76 38.82
C VAL A 121 30.65 1.64 37.60
N ARG A 122 31.02 2.91 37.66
CA ARG A 122 30.85 3.87 36.55
C ARG A 122 31.79 5.05 36.69
N THR A 123 31.97 5.83 35.63
CA THR A 123 32.74 7.08 35.72
C THR A 123 31.93 8.24 36.28
N ARG A 124 32.57 9.35 36.67
CA ARG A 124 31.87 10.59 37.06
C ARG A 124 30.89 11.08 35.98
N LYS A 125 31.33 11.15 34.72
CA LYS A 125 30.46 11.52 33.59
C LYS A 125 29.25 10.59 33.44
N MET A 126 29.45 9.27 33.58
CA MET A 126 28.36 8.29 33.55
C MET A 126 27.43 8.42 34.75
N HIS A 127 27.96 8.82 35.91
CA HIS A 127 27.17 9.07 37.11
C HIS A 127 26.20 10.25 36.91
N GLU A 128 26.68 11.37 36.37
CA GLU A 128 25.86 12.56 36.09
C GLU A 128 24.70 12.25 35.13
N ILE A 129 24.99 11.60 34.00
CA ILE A 129 23.98 11.19 33.00
C ILE A 129 22.91 10.28 33.64
N ALA A 130 23.33 9.40 34.55
CA ALA A 130 22.42 8.46 35.18
C ALA A 130 21.52 9.06 36.27
N GLU A 131 21.94 10.14 36.94
CA GLU A 131 21.12 10.81 37.96
C GLU A 131 20.26 11.93 37.34
N ALA A 132 20.85 12.74 36.46
CA ALA A 132 20.22 13.94 35.93
C ALA A 132 19.62 13.76 34.52
N GLY A 133 19.84 12.59 33.90
CA GLY A 133 19.32 12.26 32.58
C GLY A 133 19.98 13.03 31.43
N VAL A 134 19.45 12.84 30.22
CA VAL A 134 19.99 13.46 28.99
C VAL A 134 19.87 14.99 29.00
N ALA A 135 18.91 15.54 29.76
CA ALA A 135 18.63 16.98 29.83
C ALA A 135 19.73 17.80 30.55
N ALA A 136 20.45 17.22 31.52
CA ALA A 136 21.50 17.94 32.24
C ALA A 136 22.74 18.23 31.38
N HIS A 137 22.99 17.41 30.36
CA HIS A 137 24.10 17.61 29.42
C HIS A 137 23.79 18.65 28.33
N TRP A 138 22.53 19.08 28.18
CA TRP A 138 22.13 20.16 27.25
C TRP A 138 22.56 21.54 27.75
N LEU A 139 22.59 21.78 29.07
CA LEU A 139 22.90 23.09 29.66
C LEU A 139 24.41 23.40 29.75
N TYR A 140 25.30 22.40 29.67
CA TYR A 140 26.71 22.59 30.06
C TYR A 140 27.75 22.53 28.92
N LYS A 141 27.36 22.36 27.65
CA LYS A 141 28.30 22.46 26.51
C LYS A 141 27.70 23.20 25.33
N ASN A 142 27.79 24.53 25.37
CA ASN A 142 27.64 25.40 24.22
C ASN A 142 28.98 25.67 23.50
N GLY A 143 29.96 24.77 23.63
CA GLY A 143 31.25 24.92 22.96
C GLY A 143 32.05 23.62 22.94
N GLY A 144 32.41 23.16 21.74
CA GLY A 144 33.41 22.11 21.53
C GLY A 144 32.85 20.84 20.91
N ALA A 145 33.30 20.58 19.68
CA ALA A 145 32.96 19.47 18.81
C ALA A 145 33.15 18.09 19.47
N ASP A 146 32.05 17.40 19.75
CA ASP A 146 31.89 15.95 19.62
C ASP A 146 30.44 15.59 19.95
N LEU A 147 29.63 15.34 18.92
CA LEU A 147 28.28 14.81 19.07
C LEU A 147 28.38 13.41 19.71
N ASN A 148 28.02 13.29 20.99
CA ASN A 148 27.98 12.01 21.72
C ASN A 148 27.10 11.00 20.96
N ASP A 149 27.44 9.70 21.00
CA ASP A 149 26.70 8.60 20.36
C ASP A 149 25.21 8.51 20.70
N VAL A 150 24.79 9.17 21.78
CA VAL A 150 23.37 9.28 22.18
C VAL A 150 22.62 10.29 21.30
N GLN A 151 23.25 11.42 20.94
CA GLN A 151 22.68 12.38 19.97
C GLN A 151 22.60 11.78 18.57
N LYS A 152 23.61 11.00 18.17
CA LYS A 152 23.59 10.25 16.90
C LYS A 152 22.45 9.22 16.86
N ARG A 153 22.21 8.50 17.96
CA ARG A 153 21.12 7.51 18.03
C ARG A 153 19.73 8.14 18.02
N ALA A 154 19.53 9.24 18.75
CA ALA A 154 18.28 9.99 18.70
C ALA A 154 18.01 10.54 17.29
N HIS A 155 19.03 11.10 16.63
CA HIS A 155 18.92 11.54 15.23
C HIS A 155 18.68 10.38 14.26
N GLN A 156 19.32 9.22 14.44
CA GLN A 156 19.09 8.04 13.60
C GLN A 156 17.66 7.51 13.74
N TRP A 157 17.11 7.50 14.94
CA TRP A 157 15.72 7.14 15.17
C TRP A 157 14.76 8.14 14.50
N LEU A 158 14.98 9.45 14.69
CA LEU A 158 14.16 10.49 14.06
C LEU A 158 14.26 10.45 12.53
N LYS A 159 15.45 10.18 12.00
CA LYS A 159 15.68 9.98 10.57
C LYS A 159 14.95 8.75 10.04
N SER A 160 14.97 7.64 10.78
CA SER A 160 14.21 6.43 10.38
C SER A 160 12.70 6.67 10.33
N LEU A 161 12.16 7.53 11.22
CA LEU A 161 10.75 7.92 11.20
C LEU A 161 10.42 8.83 10.01
N LEU A 162 11.31 9.76 9.67
CA LEU A 162 11.18 10.62 8.48
C LEU A 162 11.29 9.82 7.18
N ASP A 163 12.18 8.83 7.12
CA ASP A 163 12.32 7.92 5.98
C ASP A 163 11.05 7.05 5.79
N ILE A 164 10.43 6.60 6.89
CA ILE A 164 9.14 5.90 6.83
C ILE A 164 8.02 6.83 6.33
N GLN A 165 8.02 8.11 6.75
CA GLN A 165 7.02 9.09 6.31
C GLN A 165 7.16 9.44 4.82
N SER A 166 8.38 9.54 4.29
CA SER A 166 8.61 9.86 2.89
C SER A 166 8.24 8.71 1.95
N GLU A 167 8.32 7.47 2.42
CA GLU A 167 7.96 6.27 1.65
C GLU A 167 6.49 5.83 1.82
N ALA A 168 5.85 6.09 2.98
CA ALA A 168 4.47 5.71 3.25
C ALA A 168 3.48 6.77 2.70
N GLY A 169 2.73 6.41 1.66
CA GLY A 169 1.72 7.29 1.06
C GLY A 169 0.41 7.40 1.86
N ASP A 170 0.23 6.62 2.93
CA ASP A 170 -1.00 6.57 3.74
C ASP A 170 -0.70 6.81 5.23
N SER A 171 -1.40 7.75 5.86
CA SER A 171 -1.23 8.15 7.26
C SER A 171 -1.65 7.05 8.25
N SER A 172 -2.53 6.14 7.83
CA SER A 172 -2.94 4.98 8.62
C SER A 172 -1.85 3.91 8.71
N GLU A 173 -1.13 3.69 7.60
CA GLU A 173 0.01 2.77 7.51
C GLU A 173 1.21 3.24 8.34
N PHE A 174 1.46 4.56 8.38
CA PHE A 174 2.46 5.17 9.25
C PHE A 174 2.20 4.89 10.74
N LEU A 175 0.97 5.09 11.22
CA LEU A 175 0.64 4.88 12.64
C LEU A 175 0.78 3.42 13.08
N GLU A 176 0.48 2.45 12.22
CA GLU A 176 0.76 1.04 12.49
C GLU A 176 2.25 0.75 12.63
N HIS A 177 3.08 1.31 11.75
CA HIS A 177 4.54 1.14 11.79
C HIS A 177 5.17 1.73 13.07
N VAL A 178 4.75 2.94 13.44
CA VAL A 178 5.23 3.63 14.64
C VAL A 178 4.84 2.88 15.91
N LYS A 179 3.63 2.30 15.97
CA LYS A 179 3.15 1.53 17.13
C LYS A 179 3.96 0.26 17.40
N ILE A 180 4.49 -0.37 16.35
CA ILE A 180 5.32 -1.59 16.45
C ILE A 180 6.72 -1.25 16.98
N ASP A 181 7.30 -0.12 16.56
CA ASP A 181 8.67 0.27 16.93
C ASP A 181 8.77 0.96 18.29
N LEU A 182 7.68 1.48 18.87
CA LEU A 182 7.72 2.28 20.10
C LEU A 182 7.99 1.49 21.39
N PHE A 183 7.75 0.17 21.44
CA PHE A 183 7.89 -0.63 22.69
C PHE A 183 8.23 -2.13 22.54
N PRO A 184 9.41 -2.54 22.03
CA PRO A 184 9.90 -3.90 22.25
C PRO A 184 11.20 -3.98 23.05
N ASP A 185 11.37 -5.08 23.79
CA ASP A 185 12.69 -5.57 24.18
C ASP A 185 13.58 -5.65 22.92
N ALA A 186 14.82 -5.16 22.97
CA ALA A 186 15.74 -5.21 21.83
C ALA A 186 16.56 -6.50 21.83
N VAL A 187 16.72 -7.12 20.66
CA VAL A 187 17.72 -8.16 20.39
C VAL A 187 18.93 -7.54 19.72
N TYR A 188 20.13 -7.94 20.16
CA TYR A 188 21.40 -7.44 19.64
C TYR A 188 22.08 -8.50 18.79
N VAL A 189 22.21 -8.22 17.50
CA VAL A 189 22.81 -9.12 16.51
C VAL A 189 24.08 -8.52 15.93
N PHE A 190 25.00 -9.39 15.52
CA PHE A 190 26.32 -9.03 15.00
C PHE A 190 26.36 -9.22 13.49
N THR A 191 26.96 -8.27 12.79
CA THR A 191 27.41 -8.48 11.41
C THR A 191 28.70 -9.30 11.39
N PRO A 192 29.11 -9.91 10.26
CA PRO A 192 30.38 -10.62 10.15
C PRO A 192 31.60 -9.72 10.39
N LYS A 193 31.42 -8.39 10.29
CA LYS A 193 32.44 -7.37 10.60
C LYS A 193 32.38 -6.89 12.06
N SER A 194 31.76 -7.67 12.95
CA SER A 194 31.61 -7.38 14.38
C SER A 194 30.86 -6.09 14.73
N LYS A 195 30.03 -5.57 13.81
CA LYS A 195 29.17 -4.41 14.10
C LYS A 195 27.89 -4.87 14.79
N ILE A 196 27.57 -4.28 15.93
CA ILE A 196 26.34 -4.57 16.68
C ILE A 196 25.18 -3.80 16.07
N MET A 197 24.08 -4.50 15.81
CA MET A 197 22.80 -3.93 15.39
C MET A 197 21.71 -4.31 16.37
N ALA A 198 20.89 -3.32 16.73
CA ALA A 198 19.73 -3.52 17.59
C ALA A 198 18.48 -3.67 16.72
N LEU A 199 17.73 -4.75 16.92
CA LEU A 199 16.46 -5.03 16.28
C LEU A 199 15.37 -5.30 17.32
N PRO A 200 14.09 -5.11 17.00
CA PRO A 200 13.01 -5.45 17.91
C PRO A 200 12.96 -6.97 18.15
N ARG A 201 12.57 -7.39 19.36
CA ARG A 201 12.39 -8.81 19.71
C ARG A 201 11.41 -9.49 18.74
N GLY A 202 11.80 -10.66 18.25
CA GLY A 202 11.05 -11.41 17.23
C GLY A 202 11.37 -10.99 15.79
N ALA A 203 12.29 -10.05 15.57
CA ALA A 203 12.78 -9.73 14.23
C ALA A 203 13.38 -10.97 13.55
N THR A 204 13.09 -11.11 12.26
CA THR A 204 13.57 -12.22 11.44
C THR A 204 14.92 -11.91 10.80
N ALA A 205 15.57 -12.95 10.28
CA ALA A 205 16.76 -12.81 9.44
C ALA A 205 16.56 -11.84 8.26
N LEU A 206 15.36 -11.83 7.67
CA LEU A 206 15.02 -10.90 6.59
C LEU A 206 14.87 -9.45 7.10
N ASP A 207 14.31 -9.25 8.30
CA ASP A 207 14.25 -7.92 8.93
C ASP A 207 15.66 -7.33 9.13
N PHE A 208 16.64 -8.17 9.47
CA PHE A 208 18.04 -7.74 9.55
C PHE A 208 18.59 -7.25 8.21
N ALA A 209 18.32 -7.97 7.11
CA ALA A 209 18.76 -7.55 5.78
C ALA A 209 18.21 -6.16 5.40
N TYR A 210 16.90 -5.94 5.60
CA TYR A 210 16.24 -4.64 5.34
C TYR A 210 16.68 -3.54 6.32
N SER A 211 17.11 -3.89 7.53
CA SER A 211 17.64 -2.91 8.48
C SER A 211 18.95 -2.29 7.98
N ILE A 212 19.80 -3.08 7.31
CA ILE A 212 21.06 -2.63 6.69
C ILE A 212 20.76 -1.78 5.47
N HIS A 213 20.05 -2.32 4.48
CA HIS A 213 19.69 -1.60 3.25
C HIS A 213 18.48 -2.26 2.57
N SER A 214 17.59 -1.46 1.98
CA SER A 214 16.41 -1.96 1.27
C SER A 214 16.78 -2.86 0.09
N ASP A 215 17.82 -2.50 -0.68
CA ASP A 215 18.31 -3.33 -1.80
C ASP A 215 18.90 -4.66 -1.34
N LEU A 216 19.60 -4.68 -0.20
CA LEU A 216 20.12 -5.91 0.38
C LEU A 216 18.98 -6.85 0.78
N GLY A 217 17.91 -6.29 1.35
CA GLY A 217 16.67 -7.02 1.64
C GLY A 217 15.99 -7.54 0.37
N ASN A 218 15.88 -6.71 -0.67
CA ASN A 218 15.25 -7.06 -1.94
C ASN A 218 15.99 -8.18 -2.67
N GLN A 219 17.33 -8.16 -2.61
CA GLN A 219 18.19 -9.16 -3.26
C GLN A 219 18.50 -10.36 -2.37
N CYS A 220 17.94 -10.44 -1.16
CA CYS A 220 18.21 -11.51 -0.20
C CYS A 220 17.70 -12.86 -0.74
N VAL A 221 18.56 -13.88 -0.72
CA VAL A 221 18.20 -15.26 -1.11
C VAL A 221 18.29 -16.20 0.08
N ALA A 222 19.36 -16.09 0.85
CA ALA A 222 19.63 -16.93 2.01
C ALA A 222 20.31 -16.12 3.11
N VAL A 223 20.19 -16.59 4.35
CA VAL A 223 20.89 -16.03 5.49
C VAL A 223 21.65 -17.15 6.18
N LYS A 224 22.88 -16.83 6.58
CA LYS A 224 23.72 -17.69 7.41
C LYS A 224 23.77 -17.10 8.82
N ILE A 225 23.35 -17.87 9.82
CA ILE A 225 23.35 -17.46 11.22
C ILE A 225 24.34 -18.37 11.96
N ASN A 226 25.33 -17.79 12.65
CA ASN A 226 26.37 -18.53 13.36
C ASN A 226 27.06 -19.59 12.48
N ASN A 227 27.29 -19.24 11.21
CA ASN A 227 27.90 -20.10 10.20
C ASN A 227 27.02 -21.27 9.69
N GLU A 228 25.72 -21.30 10.01
CA GLU A 228 24.76 -22.28 9.49
C GLU A 228 23.71 -21.61 8.57
N LEU A 229 23.34 -22.27 7.47
CA LEU A 229 22.30 -21.78 6.58
C LEU A 229 20.93 -22.03 7.19
N LEU A 230 20.19 -20.94 7.46
CA LEU A 230 18.85 -21.00 8.06
C LEU A 230 17.81 -20.29 7.17
N PRO A 231 16.52 -20.65 7.29
CA PRO A 231 15.45 -19.99 6.56
C PRO A 231 15.36 -18.49 6.86
N LEU A 232 14.93 -17.68 5.87
CA LEU A 232 14.74 -16.23 6.02
C LEU A 232 13.74 -15.83 7.12
N ARG A 233 12.82 -16.73 7.46
CA ARG A 233 11.80 -16.55 8.52
C ARG A 233 12.31 -16.79 9.93
N THR A 234 13.58 -17.18 10.09
CA THR A 234 14.15 -17.52 11.41
C THR A 234 14.21 -16.27 12.27
N GLU A 235 13.68 -16.35 13.49
CA GLU A 235 13.73 -15.27 14.47
C GLU A 235 15.13 -15.17 15.08
N LEU A 236 15.65 -13.95 15.17
CA LEU A 236 16.99 -13.65 15.65
C LEU A 236 17.04 -13.60 17.17
N LYS A 237 18.14 -14.13 17.73
CA LYS A 237 18.44 -14.09 19.16
C LYS A 237 19.60 -13.13 19.43
N SER A 238 19.64 -12.59 20.65
CA SER A 238 20.78 -11.77 21.08
C SER A 238 22.06 -12.60 21.08
N GLY A 239 23.08 -12.12 20.38
CA GLY A 239 24.36 -12.83 20.21
C GLY A 239 24.56 -13.47 18.84
N ASP A 240 23.52 -13.57 18.01
CA ASP A 240 23.65 -14.21 16.69
C ASP A 240 24.51 -13.37 15.73
N ILE A 241 25.39 -14.06 15.00
CA ILE A 241 26.17 -13.49 13.89
C ILE A 241 25.42 -13.79 12.59
N VAL A 242 24.96 -12.74 11.90
CA VAL A 242 24.10 -12.87 10.73
C VAL A 242 24.82 -12.40 9.47
N GLU A 243 24.98 -13.29 8.50
CA GLU A 243 25.53 -13.03 7.17
C GLU A 243 24.42 -13.18 6.13
N VAL A 244 24.21 -12.14 5.32
CA VAL A 244 23.17 -12.11 4.28
C VAL A 244 23.78 -12.46 2.94
N ILE A 245 23.19 -13.42 2.24
CA ILE A 245 23.59 -13.85 0.91
C ILE A 245 22.60 -13.26 -0.10
N THR A 246 23.11 -12.47 -1.04
CA THR A 246 22.31 -11.80 -2.07
C THR A 246 22.53 -12.37 -3.46
N ALA A 247 21.52 -12.23 -4.33
CA ALA A 247 21.64 -12.51 -5.76
C ALA A 247 20.92 -11.45 -6.60
N PRO A 248 21.45 -11.08 -7.78
CA PRO A 248 20.88 -10.01 -8.62
C PRO A 248 19.46 -10.30 -9.12
N TYR A 249 19.10 -11.58 -9.27
CA TYR A 249 17.78 -12.01 -9.75
C TYR A 249 16.74 -12.15 -8.63
N SER A 250 17.15 -12.04 -7.36
CA SER A 250 16.22 -12.16 -6.25
C SER A 250 15.29 -10.94 -6.20
N LYS A 251 14.00 -11.20 -6.00
CA LYS A 251 12.96 -10.19 -5.90
C LYS A 251 12.07 -10.49 -4.70
N PRO A 252 11.55 -9.45 -4.02
CA PRO A 252 10.57 -9.60 -2.96
C PRO A 252 9.37 -10.46 -3.34
N ASN A 253 9.08 -11.45 -2.51
CA ASN A 253 7.88 -12.29 -2.62
C ASN A 253 6.79 -11.78 -1.67
N PRO A 254 5.52 -11.65 -2.10
CA PRO A 254 4.40 -11.31 -1.22
C PRO A 254 4.32 -12.15 0.07
N ALA A 255 4.75 -13.41 0.04
CA ALA A 255 4.79 -14.29 1.21
C ALA A 255 5.69 -13.76 2.35
N TRP A 256 6.67 -12.90 2.04
CA TRP A 256 7.55 -12.29 3.05
C TRP A 256 6.80 -11.39 4.03
N LEU A 257 5.70 -10.74 3.59
CA LEU A 257 4.86 -9.92 4.46
C LEU A 257 4.19 -10.71 5.60
N GLY A 258 4.13 -12.04 5.49
CA GLY A 258 3.55 -12.91 6.52
C GLY A 258 4.45 -13.14 7.72
N PHE A 259 5.78 -12.99 7.59
CA PHE A 259 6.73 -13.29 8.67
C PHE A 259 7.65 -12.12 9.06
N VAL A 260 7.80 -11.11 8.20
CA VAL A 260 8.56 -9.89 8.49
C VAL A 260 7.87 -9.07 9.58
N ARG A 261 8.62 -8.66 10.61
CA ARG A 261 8.09 -7.98 11.80
C ARG A 261 8.30 -6.47 11.80
N THR A 262 9.40 -5.97 11.23
CA THR A 262 9.76 -4.55 11.31
C THR A 262 8.94 -3.70 10.36
N GLY A 263 8.60 -2.46 10.76
CA GLY A 263 7.86 -1.51 9.91
C GLY A 263 8.62 -1.19 8.62
N LYS A 264 9.93 -0.93 8.74
CA LYS A 264 10.83 -0.63 7.60
C LYS A 264 10.80 -1.72 6.53
N ALA A 265 10.98 -2.99 6.90
CA ALA A 265 11.00 -4.09 5.94
C ALA A 265 9.62 -4.29 5.28
N ARG A 266 8.52 -4.17 6.04
CA ARG A 266 7.15 -4.26 5.49
C ARG A 266 6.88 -3.16 4.47
N SER A 267 7.24 -1.91 4.80
CA SER A 267 7.09 -0.77 3.90
C SER A 267 7.89 -0.99 2.61
N ALA A 268 9.17 -1.33 2.71
CA ALA A 268 10.04 -1.54 1.55
C ALA A 268 9.52 -2.66 0.62
N ILE A 269 9.06 -3.79 1.18
CA ILE A 269 8.49 -4.90 0.41
C ILE A 269 7.19 -4.46 -0.29
N ARG A 270 6.27 -3.80 0.42
CA ARG A 270 5.01 -3.31 -0.17
C ARG A 270 5.27 -2.31 -1.28
N HIS A 271 6.16 -1.36 -1.05
CA HIS A 271 6.57 -0.37 -2.05
C HIS A 271 7.11 -1.05 -3.30
N TYR A 272 8.03 -2.01 -3.16
CA TYR A 272 8.59 -2.75 -4.29
C TYR A 272 7.51 -3.51 -5.09
N LEU A 273 6.61 -4.23 -4.40
CA LEU A 273 5.54 -4.99 -5.06
C LEU A 273 4.55 -4.09 -5.79
N LYS A 274 4.22 -2.93 -5.21
CA LYS A 274 3.36 -1.92 -5.84
C LYS A 274 4.00 -1.34 -7.10
N THR A 275 5.27 -0.97 -7.01
CA THR A 275 6.03 -0.41 -8.14
C THR A 275 6.27 -1.44 -9.24
N MET A 276 6.52 -2.71 -8.90
CA MET A 276 6.65 -3.79 -9.89
C MET A 276 5.36 -3.96 -10.71
N ARG A 277 4.20 -4.05 -10.04
CA ARG A 277 2.90 -4.17 -10.73
C ARG A 277 2.59 -2.99 -11.62
N LEU A 278 2.94 -1.77 -11.18
CA LEU A 278 2.80 -0.57 -11.99
C LEU A 278 3.67 -0.66 -13.25
N ASN A 279 4.96 -1.00 -13.11
CA ASN A 279 5.88 -1.12 -14.24
C ASN A 279 5.46 -2.21 -15.25
N GLU A 280 5.00 -3.37 -14.77
CA GLU A 280 4.48 -4.42 -15.64
C GLU A 280 3.24 -3.95 -16.42
N SER A 281 2.34 -3.24 -15.74
CA SER A 281 1.15 -2.65 -16.38
C SER A 281 1.53 -1.58 -17.41
N VAL A 282 2.52 -0.73 -17.10
CA VAL A 282 3.06 0.27 -18.03
C VAL A 282 3.65 -0.39 -19.27
N GLN A 283 4.52 -1.39 -19.11
CA GLN A 283 5.14 -2.10 -20.24
C GLN A 283 4.11 -2.84 -21.11
N LEU A 284 3.08 -3.40 -20.50
CA LEU A 284 1.97 -3.99 -21.25
C LEU A 284 1.21 -2.91 -22.03
N GLY A 285 0.87 -1.78 -21.38
CA GLY A 285 0.19 -0.66 -22.02
C GLY A 285 0.98 -0.07 -23.19
N GLU A 286 2.29 0.10 -23.04
CA GLU A 286 3.19 0.56 -24.11
C GLU A 286 3.12 -0.36 -25.33
N ARG A 287 3.25 -1.67 -25.13
CA ARG A 287 3.18 -2.66 -26.22
C ARG A 287 1.82 -2.63 -26.93
N LEU A 288 0.73 -2.50 -26.18
CA LEU A 288 -0.62 -2.44 -26.74
C LEU A 288 -0.85 -1.17 -27.57
N VAL A 289 -0.35 -0.02 -27.11
CA VAL A 289 -0.44 1.24 -27.87
C VAL A 289 0.44 1.18 -29.11
N ASP A 290 1.69 0.71 -28.99
CA ASP A 290 2.59 0.56 -30.15
C ASP A 290 1.99 -0.34 -31.23
N GLN A 291 1.44 -1.49 -30.83
CA GLN A 291 0.74 -2.38 -31.75
C GLN A 291 -0.45 -1.71 -32.44
N SER A 292 -1.20 -0.88 -31.70
CA SER A 292 -2.35 -0.15 -32.26
C SER A 292 -1.93 0.98 -33.20
N LEU A 293 -0.78 1.62 -32.96
CA LEU A 293 -0.23 2.70 -33.80
C LEU A 293 0.29 2.19 -35.15
N LYS A 294 0.80 0.96 -35.21
CA LYS A 294 1.23 0.33 -36.47
C LYS A 294 0.14 0.32 -37.54
N GLY A 295 -1.13 0.20 -37.14
CA GLY A 295 -2.28 0.27 -38.06
C GLY A 295 -2.43 1.63 -38.75
N TYR A 296 -1.85 2.69 -38.18
CA TYR A 296 -1.83 4.05 -38.72
C TYR A 296 -0.47 4.42 -39.35
N GLY A 297 0.48 3.48 -39.42
CA GLY A 297 1.83 3.75 -39.92
C GLY A 297 2.70 4.62 -38.99
N LEU A 298 2.32 4.74 -37.72
CA LEU A 298 3.05 5.51 -36.69
C LEU A 298 3.73 4.56 -35.69
N ALA A 299 4.84 4.99 -35.10
CA ALA A 299 5.45 4.35 -33.95
C ALA A 299 5.37 5.24 -32.71
N LEU A 300 5.45 4.63 -31.51
CA LEU A 300 5.51 5.40 -30.26
C LEU A 300 6.69 6.38 -30.21
N ALA A 301 7.77 6.09 -30.93
CA ALA A 301 8.95 6.94 -31.03
C ALA A 301 8.70 8.25 -31.79
N ASP A 302 7.70 8.27 -32.67
CA ASP A 302 7.39 9.43 -33.52
C ASP A 302 6.53 10.48 -32.79
N VAL A 303 5.99 10.13 -31.62
CA VAL A 303 5.08 11.00 -30.86
C VAL A 303 5.84 12.10 -30.12
N THR A 304 5.60 13.35 -30.51
CA THR A 304 6.28 14.52 -29.92
C THR A 304 5.83 14.77 -28.47
N PRO A 305 6.69 15.43 -27.64
CA PRO A 305 6.33 15.80 -26.27
C PRO A 305 5.05 16.64 -26.15
N GLU A 306 4.81 17.54 -27.10
CA GLU A 306 3.60 18.39 -27.16
C GLU A 306 2.30 17.57 -27.30
N VAL A 307 2.34 16.49 -28.10
CA VAL A 307 1.21 15.58 -28.23
C VAL A 307 0.96 14.85 -26.91
N TRP A 308 2.01 14.43 -26.20
CA TRP A 308 1.87 13.83 -24.87
C TRP A 308 1.25 14.77 -23.84
N GLU A 309 1.60 16.06 -23.85
CA GLU A 309 0.97 17.05 -22.96
C GLU A 309 -0.53 17.19 -23.23
N LYS A 310 -0.93 17.29 -24.51
CA LYS A 310 -2.34 17.31 -24.91
C LYS A 310 -3.08 16.03 -24.48
N LEU A 311 -2.41 14.87 -24.54
CA LEU A 311 -2.98 13.59 -24.11
C LEU A 311 -3.13 13.49 -22.59
N VAL A 312 -2.17 13.99 -21.82
CA VAL A 312 -2.23 14.07 -20.36
C VAL A 312 -3.41 14.94 -19.93
N GLN A 313 -3.60 16.10 -20.55
CA GLN A 313 -4.76 16.98 -20.31
C GLN A 313 -6.10 16.30 -20.67
N TRP A 314 -6.16 15.62 -21.82
CA TRP A 314 -7.39 14.96 -22.28
C TRP A 314 -7.77 13.74 -21.42
N THR A 315 -6.78 12.97 -20.98
CA THR A 315 -7.01 11.80 -20.13
C THR A 315 -7.30 12.19 -18.67
N GLY A 316 -6.79 13.34 -18.21
CA GLY A 316 -6.84 13.74 -16.81
C GLY A 316 -5.82 13.00 -15.93
N ASN A 317 -4.87 12.28 -16.54
CA ASN A 317 -3.79 11.60 -15.83
C ASN A 317 -2.64 12.57 -15.55
N LYS A 318 -1.74 12.25 -14.62
CA LYS A 318 -0.62 13.13 -14.24
C LYS A 318 0.61 12.94 -15.10
N SER A 319 0.77 11.77 -15.74
CA SER A 319 1.96 11.44 -16.51
C SER A 319 1.67 10.44 -17.64
N ARG A 320 2.59 10.36 -18.61
CA ARG A 320 2.61 9.34 -19.67
C ARG A 320 2.61 7.91 -19.10
N GLN A 321 3.32 7.68 -17.99
CA GLN A 321 3.36 6.37 -17.33
C GLN A 321 1.99 5.97 -16.79
N GLU A 322 1.25 6.88 -16.17
CA GLU A 322 -0.11 6.60 -15.71
C GLU A 322 -1.07 6.27 -16.86
N ILE A 323 -0.91 6.94 -18.02
CA ILE A 323 -1.70 6.61 -19.23
C ILE A 323 -1.46 5.16 -19.65
N PHE A 324 -0.20 4.72 -19.73
CA PHE A 324 0.09 3.33 -20.09
C PHE A 324 -0.34 2.34 -19.01
N ALA A 325 -0.20 2.69 -17.73
CA ALA A 325 -0.69 1.86 -16.64
C ALA A 325 -2.20 1.64 -16.74
N ASP A 326 -2.99 2.69 -17.01
CA ASP A 326 -4.44 2.56 -17.20
C ASP A 326 -4.80 1.68 -18.40
N ILE A 327 -4.03 1.74 -19.49
CA ILE A 327 -4.23 0.90 -20.67
C ILE A 327 -3.85 -0.56 -20.36
N GLY A 328 -2.72 -0.80 -19.69
CA GLY A 328 -2.30 -2.14 -19.28
C GLY A 328 -3.24 -2.79 -18.26
N LEU A 329 -3.90 -1.99 -17.42
CA LEU A 329 -4.94 -2.44 -16.49
C LEU A 329 -6.34 -2.56 -17.13
N GLY A 330 -6.46 -2.24 -18.43
CA GLY A 330 -7.72 -2.35 -19.17
C GLY A 330 -8.76 -1.28 -18.84
N ARG A 331 -8.38 -0.19 -18.15
CA ARG A 331 -9.25 0.96 -17.87
C ARG A 331 -9.46 1.85 -19.10
N ARG A 332 -8.55 1.77 -20.07
CA ARG A 332 -8.63 2.49 -21.35
C ARG A 332 -8.25 1.56 -22.50
N VAL A 333 -8.88 1.78 -23.65
CA VAL A 333 -8.64 0.99 -24.87
C VAL A 333 -7.45 1.57 -25.64
N ALA A 334 -6.45 0.74 -25.95
CA ALA A 334 -5.24 1.17 -26.66
C ALA A 334 -5.53 1.77 -28.05
N ALA A 335 -6.51 1.21 -28.78
CA ALA A 335 -6.88 1.70 -30.10
C ALA A 335 -7.46 3.13 -30.08
N VAL A 336 -8.15 3.51 -29.00
CA VAL A 336 -8.64 4.88 -28.80
C VAL A 336 -7.47 5.85 -28.64
N MET A 337 -6.46 5.43 -27.88
CA MET A 337 -5.23 6.21 -27.69
C MET A 337 -4.47 6.38 -29.01
N ALA A 338 -4.30 5.30 -29.78
CA ALA A 338 -3.62 5.33 -31.08
C ALA A 338 -4.32 6.25 -32.08
N LYS A 339 -5.65 6.20 -32.17
CA LYS A 339 -6.41 7.11 -33.04
C LYS A 339 -6.25 8.56 -32.60
N ARG A 340 -6.28 8.84 -31.29
CA ARG A 340 -6.11 10.19 -30.77
C ARG A 340 -4.71 10.75 -31.07
N ILE A 341 -3.69 9.91 -30.95
CA ILE A 341 -2.31 10.25 -31.36
C ILE A 341 -2.28 10.59 -32.86
N GLU A 342 -2.88 9.76 -33.72
CA GLU A 342 -2.92 10.01 -35.17
C GLU A 342 -3.59 11.35 -35.51
N VAL A 343 -4.73 11.67 -34.89
CA VAL A 343 -5.43 12.95 -35.12
C VAL A 343 -4.56 14.14 -34.69
N LEU A 344 -3.90 14.04 -33.53
CA LEU A 344 -3.05 15.11 -33.01
C LEU A 344 -1.76 15.29 -33.82
N MET A 345 -1.17 14.20 -34.33
CA MET A 345 0.05 14.25 -35.16
C MET A 345 -0.21 14.69 -36.59
N SER A 346 -1.39 14.36 -37.15
CA SER A 346 -1.75 14.74 -38.52
C SER A 346 -2.11 16.23 -38.65
N GLY A 347 -2.10 17.01 -37.57
CA GLY A 347 -2.47 18.43 -37.58
C GLY A 347 -3.94 18.69 -37.93
N ARG A 348 -4.79 17.65 -37.94
CA ARG A 348 -6.20 17.72 -38.33
C ARG A 348 -7.07 18.15 -37.14
N ASP A 349 -6.85 19.35 -36.62
CA ASP A 349 -7.88 20.04 -35.86
C ASP A 349 -8.96 20.50 -36.85
N ALA A 350 -10.01 19.68 -36.99
CA ALA A 350 -11.38 19.99 -37.41
C ALA A 350 -11.73 20.95 -38.58
N ASP A 351 -10.80 21.51 -39.36
CA ASP A 351 -11.14 22.69 -40.18
C ASP A 351 -10.54 22.77 -41.60
N ASP A 352 -10.33 21.65 -42.30
CA ASP A 352 -9.92 21.73 -43.72
C ASP A 352 -10.78 20.89 -44.68
N ASP A 353 -11.51 21.61 -45.52
CA ASP A 353 -12.34 21.14 -46.63
C ASP A 353 -11.45 20.64 -47.79
N LEU A 354 -11.23 19.32 -47.87
CA LEU A 354 -10.65 18.70 -49.08
C LEU A 354 -11.55 17.59 -49.67
N PRO A 355 -11.74 17.54 -51.01
CA PRO A 355 -12.73 16.69 -51.67
C PRO A 355 -12.48 15.19 -51.51
N ARG A 356 -13.60 14.45 -51.54
CA ARG A 356 -13.76 13.04 -51.14
C ARG A 356 -13.16 12.00 -52.10
N ALA A 357 -12.49 12.40 -53.19
CA ALA A 357 -12.17 11.51 -54.31
C ALA A 357 -10.88 10.67 -54.17
N GLU A 358 -9.99 10.99 -53.22
CA GLU A 358 -8.75 10.20 -52.99
C GLU A 358 -8.78 9.38 -51.68
N ARG A 359 -9.94 9.26 -51.02
CA ARG A 359 -10.08 8.64 -49.69
C ARG A 359 -10.09 7.11 -49.66
N HIS A 360 -9.93 6.42 -50.80
CA HIS A 360 -10.27 4.99 -50.90
C HIS A 360 -9.09 4.00 -51.01
N ALA A 361 -7.84 4.40 -50.78
CA ALA A 361 -6.70 3.48 -50.91
C ALA A 361 -5.53 3.67 -49.92
N ALA A 362 -5.78 4.12 -48.68
CA ALA A 362 -4.72 4.24 -47.68
C ALA A 362 -5.14 3.63 -46.32
N ASN A 363 -4.54 2.47 -46.00
CA ASN A 363 -4.33 1.89 -44.67
C ASN A 363 -5.31 2.32 -43.56
N HIS A 364 -6.52 1.74 -43.55
CA HIS A 364 -7.34 1.77 -42.34
C HIS A 364 -6.79 0.76 -41.34
N ALA A 365 -6.53 1.23 -40.11
CA ALA A 365 -6.23 0.35 -38.99
C ALA A 365 -7.35 -0.70 -38.83
N PRO A 366 -7.03 -1.96 -38.44
CA PRO A 366 -8.02 -3.00 -38.26
C PRO A 366 -9.12 -2.56 -37.27
N PRO A 367 -10.39 -2.91 -37.52
CA PRO A 367 -11.50 -2.47 -36.68
C PRO A 367 -11.32 -2.99 -35.25
N VAL A 368 -11.65 -2.15 -34.27
CA VAL A 368 -11.55 -2.52 -32.85
C VAL A 368 -12.62 -3.57 -32.55
N VAL A 369 -12.19 -4.75 -32.12
CA VAL A 369 -13.09 -5.87 -31.84
C VAL A 369 -13.75 -5.70 -30.48
N ILE A 370 -15.08 -5.83 -30.45
CA ILE A 370 -15.94 -5.63 -29.29
C ILE A 370 -16.63 -6.95 -28.96
N THR A 371 -16.35 -7.45 -27.76
CA THR A 371 -16.95 -8.64 -27.13
C THR A 371 -18.14 -8.26 -26.25
N GLY A 372 -18.18 -7.03 -25.74
CA GLY A 372 -19.22 -6.53 -24.83
C GLY A 372 -18.88 -6.65 -23.34
N THR A 373 -17.71 -7.21 -22.99
CA THR A 373 -17.25 -7.41 -21.61
C THR A 373 -16.17 -6.41 -21.19
N GLU A 374 -15.92 -5.37 -21.98
CA GLU A 374 -14.83 -4.40 -21.79
C GLU A 374 -15.08 -3.40 -20.65
N GLY A 375 -16.16 -3.58 -19.87
CA GLY A 375 -16.44 -2.83 -18.66
C GLY A 375 -16.68 -1.34 -18.90
N MET A 376 -16.08 -0.47 -18.07
CA MET A 376 -16.30 0.98 -18.12
C MET A 376 -15.69 1.64 -19.36
N SER A 377 -14.71 1.01 -20.01
CA SER A 377 -13.93 1.60 -21.11
C SER A 377 -14.68 1.62 -22.44
N VAL A 378 -15.66 0.73 -22.60
CA VAL A 378 -16.53 0.67 -23.78
C VAL A 378 -17.97 0.57 -23.33
N GLN A 379 -18.77 1.57 -23.67
CA GLN A 379 -20.17 1.64 -23.29
C GLN A 379 -21.05 1.44 -24.52
N LEU A 380 -22.01 0.51 -24.44
CA LEU A 380 -23.02 0.36 -25.47
C LEU A 380 -24.10 1.42 -25.26
N SER A 381 -24.34 2.25 -26.27
CA SER A 381 -25.23 3.41 -26.13
C SER A 381 -26.69 3.01 -25.97
N ALA A 382 -27.34 3.55 -24.93
CA ALA A 382 -28.75 3.29 -24.63
C ALA A 382 -29.72 3.75 -25.72
N CYS A 383 -29.32 4.70 -26.59
CA CYS A 383 -30.18 5.24 -27.64
C CYS A 383 -30.41 4.29 -28.83
N CYS A 384 -29.54 3.30 -29.03
CA CYS A 384 -29.70 2.30 -30.10
C CYS A 384 -29.50 0.86 -29.63
N ARG A 385 -28.99 0.65 -28.41
CA ARG A 385 -28.82 -0.67 -27.77
C ARG A 385 -28.24 -1.69 -28.75
N PRO A 386 -27.00 -1.47 -29.23
CA PRO A 386 -26.40 -2.30 -30.27
C PRO A 386 -26.17 -3.73 -29.78
N ILE A 387 -26.45 -4.71 -30.64
CA ILE A 387 -26.25 -6.14 -30.36
C ILE A 387 -25.39 -6.81 -31.42
N PRO A 388 -24.79 -7.98 -31.10
CA PRO A 388 -24.06 -8.77 -32.08
C PRO A 388 -24.86 -9.03 -33.36
N GLY A 389 -24.27 -8.71 -34.51
CA GLY A 389 -24.91 -8.74 -35.83
C GLY A 389 -25.54 -7.42 -36.30
N ASP A 390 -25.43 -6.35 -35.50
CA ASP A 390 -25.64 -4.97 -35.97
C ASP A 390 -24.33 -4.37 -36.52
N ASP A 391 -24.46 -3.55 -37.56
CA ASP A 391 -23.36 -2.70 -38.01
C ASP A 391 -23.13 -1.58 -36.99
N ILE A 392 -21.93 -1.53 -36.42
CA ILE A 392 -21.58 -0.65 -35.29
C ILE A 392 -20.46 0.33 -35.63
N MET A 393 -20.44 1.46 -34.92
CA MET A 393 -19.43 2.52 -35.00
C MET A 393 -19.13 3.06 -33.60
N GLY A 394 -17.86 3.34 -33.30
CA GLY A 394 -17.40 3.77 -31.98
C GLY A 394 -17.12 5.28 -31.94
N TYR A 395 -17.71 5.98 -30.98
CA TYR A 395 -17.46 7.39 -30.72
C TYR A 395 -16.50 7.57 -29.55
N ILE A 396 -15.47 8.40 -29.72
CA ILE A 396 -14.50 8.74 -28.68
C ILE A 396 -14.99 9.99 -27.92
N GLY A 397 -15.56 9.77 -26.73
CA GLY A 397 -15.96 10.85 -25.82
C GLY A 397 -14.78 11.46 -25.05
N ILE A 398 -15.03 12.55 -24.32
CA ILE A 398 -14.05 13.15 -23.40
C ILE A 398 -14.05 12.33 -22.10
N GLY A 399 -12.87 11.90 -21.64
CA GLY A 399 -12.67 11.37 -20.29
C GLY A 399 -12.81 9.85 -20.11
N LEU A 400 -13.97 9.25 -20.40
CA LEU A 400 -14.36 7.99 -19.72
C LEU A 400 -14.57 6.72 -20.58
N GLY A 401 -14.49 6.79 -21.92
CA GLY A 401 -14.57 5.57 -22.73
C GLY A 401 -15.08 5.80 -24.16
N MET A 402 -15.16 4.70 -24.90
CA MET A 402 -15.72 4.65 -26.26
C MET A 402 -17.21 4.29 -26.19
N ALA A 403 -18.07 5.10 -26.82
CA ALA A 403 -19.49 4.84 -26.90
C ALA A 403 -19.83 4.16 -28.23
N ILE A 404 -20.44 2.98 -28.17
CA ILE A 404 -20.78 2.19 -29.36
C ILE A 404 -22.21 2.49 -29.77
N HIS A 405 -22.36 2.88 -31.02
CA HIS A 405 -23.64 3.08 -31.67
C HIS A 405 -23.81 2.15 -32.86
N THR A 406 -25.06 1.85 -33.24
CA THR A 406 -25.35 1.30 -34.57
C THR A 406 -25.13 2.38 -35.64
N THR A 407 -24.65 2.04 -36.83
CA THR A 407 -24.46 2.98 -37.96
C THR A 407 -25.75 3.71 -38.36
N ALA A 408 -26.91 3.06 -38.16
CA ALA A 408 -28.22 3.63 -38.42
C ALA A 408 -28.75 4.55 -37.29
N CYS A 409 -28.01 4.77 -36.20
CA CYS A 409 -28.48 5.58 -35.08
C CYS A 409 -28.48 7.08 -35.45
N ARG A 410 -29.64 7.74 -35.37
CA ARG A 410 -29.76 9.18 -35.69
C ARG A 410 -28.91 10.08 -34.80
N VAL A 411 -28.79 9.73 -33.51
CA VAL A 411 -27.93 10.46 -32.56
C VAL A 411 -26.48 10.36 -33.00
N ALA A 412 -26.03 9.14 -33.34
CA ALA A 412 -24.68 8.91 -33.86
C ALA A 412 -24.44 9.67 -35.17
N GLN A 413 -25.37 9.61 -36.12
CA GLN A 413 -25.26 10.34 -37.39
C GLN A 413 -25.19 11.86 -37.20
N ARG A 414 -25.94 12.42 -36.24
CA ARG A 414 -25.88 13.85 -35.92
C ARG A 414 -24.52 14.25 -35.35
N ILE A 415 -23.96 13.44 -34.45
CA ILE A 415 -22.64 13.68 -33.86
C ILE A 415 -21.54 13.49 -34.91
N HIS A 416 -21.63 12.43 -35.73
CA HIS A 416 -20.70 12.14 -36.82
C HIS A 416 -20.63 13.26 -37.86
N ARG A 417 -21.75 13.94 -38.16
CA ARG A 417 -21.73 15.11 -39.05
C ARG A 417 -21.02 16.32 -38.45
N ARG A 418 -21.03 16.46 -37.12
CA ARG A 418 -20.40 17.60 -36.42
C ARG A 418 -18.92 17.36 -36.12
N ASP A 419 -18.56 16.12 -35.83
CA ASP A 419 -17.21 15.74 -35.44
C ASP A 419 -16.85 14.36 -36.03
N PRO A 420 -16.49 14.29 -37.33
CA PRO A 420 -16.13 13.04 -37.98
C PRO A 420 -14.80 12.44 -37.45
N GLY A 421 -13.90 13.29 -36.95
CA GLY A 421 -12.55 12.87 -36.53
C GLY A 421 -12.51 12.01 -35.26
N ARG A 422 -13.60 11.98 -34.48
CA ARG A 422 -13.72 11.22 -33.23
C ARG A 422 -14.39 9.86 -33.38
N TRP A 423 -14.49 9.33 -34.60
CA TRP A 423 -15.08 8.01 -34.85
C TRP A 423 -14.03 6.98 -35.24
N ILE A 424 -14.24 5.75 -34.76
CA ILE A 424 -13.42 4.57 -35.06
C ILE A 424 -14.33 3.45 -35.55
N ASP A 425 -13.84 2.71 -36.54
CA ASP A 425 -14.46 1.48 -37.01
C ASP A 425 -14.32 0.38 -35.95
N VAL A 426 -15.46 -0.18 -35.56
CA VAL A 426 -15.56 -1.25 -34.55
C VAL A 426 -16.27 -2.45 -35.16
N ALA A 427 -15.91 -3.65 -34.72
CA ALA A 427 -16.51 -4.90 -35.18
C ALA A 427 -16.87 -5.77 -33.98
N TRP A 428 -17.89 -6.62 -34.13
CA TRP A 428 -18.24 -7.59 -33.08
C TRP A 428 -17.25 -8.76 -33.05
N ALA A 429 -16.96 -9.25 -31.85
CA ALA A 429 -16.25 -10.51 -31.67
C ALA A 429 -17.10 -11.70 -32.17
N PRO A 430 -16.48 -12.79 -32.67
CA PRO A 430 -17.20 -13.96 -33.17
C PRO A 430 -18.07 -14.66 -32.13
N GLN A 431 -17.71 -14.58 -30.84
CA GLN A 431 -18.44 -15.16 -29.72
C GLN A 431 -18.56 -14.14 -28.59
N PRO A 432 -19.64 -13.35 -28.56
CA PRO A 432 -19.86 -12.38 -27.49
C PRO A 432 -20.33 -13.11 -26.21
N GLY A 433 -19.55 -12.97 -25.12
CA GLY A 433 -19.71 -13.76 -23.90
C GLY A 433 -20.82 -13.32 -22.92
N ARG A 434 -21.82 -12.55 -23.37
CA ARG A 434 -22.92 -12.07 -22.51
C ARG A 434 -24.23 -11.87 -23.28
N LEU A 435 -25.33 -11.71 -22.53
CA LEU A 435 -26.59 -11.21 -23.07
C LEU A 435 -26.58 -9.67 -23.15
N PHE A 436 -27.29 -9.13 -24.13
CA PHE A 436 -27.36 -7.70 -24.42
C PHE A 436 -28.79 -7.19 -24.30
N ASP A 437 -28.95 -6.03 -23.68
CA ASP A 437 -30.24 -5.40 -23.53
C ASP A 437 -30.72 -4.81 -24.87
N VAL A 438 -31.96 -5.12 -25.26
CA VAL A 438 -32.64 -4.59 -26.43
C VAL A 438 -34.02 -4.10 -26.04
N ALA A 439 -34.40 -2.93 -26.54
CA ALA A 439 -35.75 -2.42 -26.39
C ALA A 439 -36.64 -2.90 -27.55
N VAL A 440 -37.83 -3.37 -27.21
CA VAL A 440 -38.84 -3.88 -28.15
C VAL A 440 -40.19 -3.28 -27.80
N LYS A 441 -40.87 -2.76 -28.82
CA LYS A 441 -42.20 -2.16 -28.73
C LYS A 441 -43.22 -3.08 -29.37
N ALA A 442 -44.24 -3.47 -28.61
CA ALA A 442 -45.34 -4.32 -29.06
C ALA A 442 -46.67 -3.56 -28.96
N LEU A 443 -47.35 -3.40 -30.09
CA LEU A 443 -48.73 -2.93 -30.17
C LEU A 443 -49.65 -4.14 -30.04
N VAL A 444 -50.52 -4.11 -29.03
CA VAL A 444 -51.39 -5.24 -28.69
C VAL A 444 -52.83 -4.78 -28.52
N LYS A 445 -53.79 -5.69 -28.70
CA LYS A 445 -55.19 -5.45 -28.36
C LYS A 445 -55.35 -5.37 -26.85
N ASN A 446 -56.17 -4.43 -26.39
CA ASN A 446 -56.39 -4.22 -24.96
C ASN A 446 -57.38 -5.25 -24.39
N THR A 447 -56.89 -6.49 -24.18
CA THR A 447 -57.67 -7.59 -23.59
C THR A 447 -57.11 -8.01 -22.23
N LYS A 448 -57.97 -8.57 -21.37
CA LYS A 448 -57.57 -9.01 -20.03
C LYS A 448 -56.43 -10.04 -20.11
N GLY A 449 -55.36 -9.82 -19.35
CA GLY A 449 -54.20 -10.71 -19.27
C GLY A 449 -53.24 -10.67 -20.46
N ILE A 450 -53.37 -9.73 -21.40
CA ILE A 450 -52.48 -9.61 -22.57
C ILE A 450 -51.01 -9.48 -22.17
N PHE A 451 -50.75 -8.69 -21.13
CA PHE A 451 -49.42 -8.48 -20.60
C PHE A 451 -48.74 -9.81 -20.21
N ALA A 452 -49.43 -10.66 -19.45
CA ALA A 452 -48.90 -11.95 -19.00
C ALA A 452 -48.64 -12.90 -20.18
N ARG A 453 -49.51 -12.88 -21.20
CA ARG A 453 -49.33 -13.71 -22.41
C ARG A 453 -48.10 -13.27 -23.19
N VAL A 454 -47.93 -11.97 -23.44
CA VAL A 454 -46.76 -11.44 -24.15
C VAL A 454 -45.46 -11.67 -23.38
N ALA A 455 -45.47 -11.47 -22.06
CA ALA A 455 -44.33 -11.78 -21.21
C ALA A 455 -43.97 -13.28 -21.26
N ALA A 456 -44.96 -14.17 -21.18
CA ALA A 456 -44.76 -15.61 -21.31
C ALA A 456 -44.20 -16.00 -22.69
N ASP A 457 -44.67 -15.37 -23.76
CA ASP A 457 -44.13 -15.59 -25.12
C ASP A 457 -42.65 -15.19 -25.22
N ILE A 458 -42.26 -14.07 -24.62
CA ILE A 458 -40.86 -13.61 -24.56
C ILE A 458 -40.01 -14.60 -23.76
N THR A 459 -40.44 -14.99 -22.56
CA THR A 459 -39.68 -15.92 -21.69
C THR A 459 -39.61 -17.32 -22.30
N SER A 460 -40.64 -17.77 -23.02
CA SER A 460 -40.64 -19.08 -23.71
C SER A 460 -39.62 -19.16 -24.86
N ALA A 461 -39.16 -18.01 -25.35
CA ALA A 461 -38.11 -17.90 -26.35
C ALA A 461 -36.71 -17.71 -25.74
N ASP A 462 -36.54 -18.02 -24.45
CA ASP A 462 -35.27 -17.94 -23.69
C ASP A 462 -34.68 -16.52 -23.58
N ALA A 463 -35.56 -15.50 -23.59
CA ALA A 463 -35.18 -14.11 -23.34
C ALA A 463 -35.61 -13.64 -21.95
N ASN A 464 -34.67 -13.06 -21.21
CA ASN A 464 -34.94 -12.44 -19.91
C ASN A 464 -35.55 -11.05 -20.10
N ILE A 465 -36.51 -10.66 -19.24
CA ILE A 465 -37.17 -9.35 -19.28
C ILE A 465 -36.61 -8.49 -18.13
N VAL A 466 -35.97 -7.38 -18.48
CA VAL A 466 -35.30 -6.48 -17.53
C VAL A 466 -36.23 -5.34 -17.09
N HIS A 467 -36.96 -4.76 -18.04
CA HIS A 467 -37.84 -3.63 -17.77
C HIS A 467 -39.09 -3.71 -18.64
N ILE A 468 -40.19 -3.20 -18.10
CA ILE A 468 -41.49 -3.20 -18.74
C ILE A 468 -42.10 -1.83 -18.50
N ALA A 469 -42.56 -1.19 -19.57
CA ALA A 469 -43.39 0.00 -19.51
C ALA A 469 -44.63 -0.19 -20.38
N MET A 470 -45.69 0.53 -20.02
CA MET A 470 -46.93 0.61 -20.75
C MET A 470 -47.20 2.09 -21.00
N ASP A 471 -47.46 2.47 -22.26
CA ASP A 471 -47.83 3.85 -22.55
C ASP A 471 -49.26 4.08 -22.04
N GLU A 472 -49.50 5.21 -21.37
CA GLU A 472 -50.78 5.51 -20.67
C GLU A 472 -51.95 5.83 -21.62
N ASP A 473 -51.71 5.99 -22.92
CA ASP A 473 -52.73 6.38 -23.88
C ASP A 473 -52.56 5.66 -25.22
N LEU A 474 -53.57 4.89 -25.66
CA LEU A 474 -53.87 4.63 -27.09
C LEU A 474 -55.20 3.88 -27.27
N THR A 475 -56.33 4.58 -27.10
CA THR A 475 -57.71 4.10 -27.33
C THR A 475 -58.16 2.92 -26.44
N HIS A 476 -59.47 2.74 -26.24
CA HIS A 476 -59.97 1.61 -25.44
C HIS A 476 -59.62 0.22 -26.04
N GLU A 477 -59.25 0.15 -27.33
CA GLU A 477 -59.11 -1.11 -28.08
C GLU A 477 -57.66 -1.61 -28.21
N SER A 478 -56.65 -0.76 -28.03
CA SER A 478 -55.23 -1.14 -28.18
C SER A 478 -54.35 -0.56 -27.09
N THR A 479 -53.16 -1.11 -26.90
CA THR A 479 -52.17 -0.55 -25.98
C THR A 479 -50.77 -0.91 -26.46
N VAL A 480 -49.79 -0.12 -26.02
CA VAL A 480 -48.39 -0.29 -26.37
C VAL A 480 -47.64 -0.78 -25.15
N LEU A 481 -47.00 -1.93 -25.30
CA LEU A 481 -46.09 -2.50 -24.32
C LEU A 481 -44.65 -2.31 -24.78
N ARG A 482 -43.82 -1.71 -23.94
CA ARG A 482 -42.38 -1.54 -24.16
C ARG A 482 -41.62 -2.48 -23.23
N PHE A 483 -40.81 -3.35 -23.81
CA PHE A 483 -39.99 -4.32 -23.10
C PHE A 483 -38.52 -4.02 -23.34
N VAL A 484 -37.73 -4.01 -22.27
CA VAL A 484 -36.28 -4.19 -22.36
C VAL A 484 -35.99 -5.66 -22.08
N ILE A 485 -35.50 -6.37 -23.08
CA ILE A 485 -35.21 -7.80 -23.02
C ILE A 485 -33.72 -8.04 -23.22
N GLN A 486 -33.22 -9.16 -22.71
CA GLN A 486 -31.84 -9.60 -22.87
C GLN A 486 -31.75 -10.73 -23.89
N VAL A 487 -30.94 -10.53 -24.92
CA VAL A 487 -30.74 -11.46 -26.04
C VAL A 487 -29.26 -11.65 -26.33
N SER A 488 -28.88 -12.80 -26.90
CA SER A 488 -27.48 -13.09 -27.24
C SER A 488 -27.02 -12.34 -28.49
N ASP A 489 -27.86 -12.31 -29.52
CA ASP A 489 -27.55 -11.79 -30.84
C ASP A 489 -28.83 -11.44 -31.62
N ARG A 490 -28.63 -10.93 -32.84
CA ARG A 490 -29.72 -10.57 -33.76
C ARG A 490 -30.59 -11.75 -34.21
N VAL A 491 -30.05 -12.97 -34.28
CA VAL A 491 -30.80 -14.19 -34.62
C VAL A 491 -31.73 -14.57 -33.48
N HIS A 492 -31.24 -14.55 -32.24
CA HIS A 492 -32.03 -14.78 -31.04
C HIS A 492 -33.14 -13.74 -30.91
N LEU A 493 -32.85 -12.43 -31.09
CA LEU A 493 -33.88 -11.39 -31.10
C LEU A 493 -34.98 -11.67 -32.13
N ALA A 494 -34.60 -12.10 -33.34
CA ALA A 494 -35.57 -12.43 -34.37
C ALA A 494 -36.45 -13.63 -33.99
N ASN A 495 -35.90 -14.63 -33.28
CA ASN A 495 -36.67 -15.76 -32.75
C ASN A 495 -37.70 -15.30 -31.72
N VAL A 496 -37.29 -14.47 -30.76
CA VAL A 496 -38.19 -13.88 -29.74
C VAL A 496 -39.33 -13.10 -30.41
N MET A 497 -38.99 -12.21 -31.35
CA MET A 497 -40.00 -11.42 -32.06
C MET A 497 -40.96 -12.29 -32.89
N ARG A 498 -40.49 -13.38 -33.52
CA ARG A 498 -41.35 -14.32 -34.25
C ARG A 498 -42.31 -15.06 -33.31
N ARG A 499 -41.85 -15.45 -32.12
CA ARG A 499 -42.71 -16.09 -31.11
C ARG A 499 -43.83 -15.15 -30.67
N VAL A 500 -43.50 -13.92 -30.30
CA VAL A 500 -44.50 -12.93 -29.86
C VAL A 500 -45.51 -12.59 -30.97
N ARG A 501 -45.10 -12.59 -32.26
CA ARG A 501 -46.03 -12.40 -33.40
C ARG A 501 -47.05 -13.52 -33.58
N THR A 502 -46.79 -14.70 -33.02
CA THR A 502 -47.71 -15.84 -33.12
C THR A 502 -48.98 -15.61 -32.27
N ASN A 503 -48.89 -14.71 -31.29
CA ASN A 503 -50.00 -14.35 -30.43
C ASN A 503 -51.03 -13.50 -31.20
N PRO A 504 -52.31 -13.92 -31.30
CA PRO A 504 -53.33 -13.24 -32.09
C PRO A 504 -53.71 -11.85 -31.56
N ASP A 505 -53.37 -11.56 -30.29
CA ASP A 505 -53.58 -10.26 -29.68
C ASP A 505 -52.47 -9.26 -30.02
N VAL A 506 -51.33 -9.72 -30.56
CA VAL A 506 -50.21 -8.85 -30.95
C VAL A 506 -50.42 -8.37 -32.38
N MET A 507 -50.69 -7.07 -32.53
CA MET A 507 -50.89 -6.45 -33.85
C MET A 507 -49.56 -6.16 -34.55
N ARG A 508 -48.56 -5.69 -33.79
CA ARG A 508 -47.25 -5.34 -34.34
C ARG A 508 -46.18 -5.42 -33.27
N ILE A 509 -45.00 -5.92 -33.63
CA ILE A 509 -43.81 -5.88 -32.77
C ILE A 509 -42.60 -5.41 -33.57
N MET A 510 -41.87 -4.44 -33.01
CA MET A 510 -40.67 -3.87 -33.61
C MET A 510 -39.59 -3.64 -32.56
N ARG A 511 -38.32 -3.78 -32.96
CA ARG A 511 -37.20 -3.31 -32.15
C ARG A 511 -37.25 -1.80 -32.09
N GLU A 512 -37.30 -1.26 -30.88
CA GLU A 512 -37.32 0.16 -30.65
C GLU A 512 -35.93 0.74 -30.96
N ARG A 513 -35.92 1.76 -31.81
CA ARG A 513 -34.74 2.59 -32.09
C ARG A 513 -35.10 4.01 -31.62
N SER A 514 -34.12 4.88 -31.40
CA SER A 514 -34.28 6.29 -30.98
C SER A 514 -35.15 7.20 -31.87
N ASN A 515 -35.95 6.61 -32.76
CA ASN A 515 -36.81 7.26 -33.72
C ASN A 515 -38.24 7.52 -33.22
N ASP A 516 -38.70 6.81 -32.17
CA ASP A 516 -40.14 6.65 -31.96
C ASP A 516 -40.78 7.63 -30.94
N ASP A 517 -40.00 8.52 -30.30
CA ASP A 517 -40.48 9.44 -29.24
C ASP A 517 -40.51 10.93 -29.64
N VAL A 518 -40.75 11.26 -30.91
CA VAL A 518 -40.88 12.69 -31.32
C VAL A 518 -42.33 13.21 -31.24
N VAL A 519 -43.34 12.37 -30.95
CA VAL A 519 -44.74 12.78 -31.11
C VAL A 519 -45.47 13.16 -29.80
N HIS A 520 -45.01 12.78 -28.61
CA HIS A 520 -45.81 12.99 -27.38
C HIS A 520 -45.24 13.92 -26.30
N ALA A 521 -44.04 14.48 -26.45
CA ALA A 521 -43.48 15.43 -25.47
C ALA A 521 -43.86 16.90 -25.75
N ARG A 522 -45.16 17.19 -25.92
CA ARG A 522 -45.70 18.56 -25.92
C ARG A 522 -46.89 18.68 -24.96
N HIS A 523 -46.67 18.33 -23.70
CA HIS A 523 -47.35 18.95 -22.56
C HIS A 523 -46.63 18.47 -21.29
N ASP A 524 -45.65 19.24 -20.82
CA ASP A 524 -45.73 19.75 -19.46
C ASP A 524 -44.74 20.90 -19.25
N GLY A 525 -45.21 21.89 -18.51
CA GLY A 525 -44.55 23.17 -18.31
C GLY A 525 -43.44 23.13 -17.27
N GLY A 526 -42.44 23.99 -17.50
CA GLY A 526 -41.71 24.68 -16.42
C GLY A 526 -40.57 23.92 -15.74
N MET A 527 -39.34 24.25 -16.14
CA MET A 527 -38.39 24.91 -15.23
C MET A 527 -37.18 25.42 -16.03
N ARG A 528 -37.06 26.75 -16.11
CA ARG A 528 -35.77 27.41 -16.34
C ARG A 528 -34.94 27.18 -15.08
N ILE A 529 -33.70 26.72 -15.23
CA ILE A 529 -32.70 26.81 -14.17
C ILE A 529 -31.66 27.80 -14.66
N ASP A 530 -31.66 28.95 -13.98
CA ASP A 530 -30.73 30.05 -14.15
C ASP A 530 -29.29 29.63 -13.81
N ARG A 531 -28.36 30.24 -14.53
CA ARG A 531 -26.93 30.19 -14.23
C ARG A 531 -26.66 31.07 -13.01
N GLU A 532 -26.38 30.48 -11.87
CA GLU A 532 -25.69 31.17 -10.79
C GLU A 532 -24.24 30.68 -10.68
N ARG A 533 -23.32 31.61 -10.95
CA ARG A 533 -21.93 31.58 -10.48
C ARG A 533 -21.96 31.72 -8.96
N GLN A 534 -21.13 30.96 -8.27
CA GLN A 534 -20.66 31.35 -6.95
C GLN A 534 -19.14 31.31 -6.92
N ASP A 535 -18.56 32.50 -6.75
CA ASP A 535 -17.22 32.72 -6.22
C ASP A 535 -17.16 32.17 -4.79
N TYR A 536 -16.09 31.43 -4.46
CA TYR A 536 -15.24 31.56 -3.26
C TYR A 536 -14.06 30.61 -3.35
#